data_AF-A0A3D4YQD8-F1
#
_entry.id   AF-A0A3D4YQD8-F1
#
_cell.length_a   1.000
_cell.length_b   1.000
_cell.length_c   1.000
_cell.angle_alpha   90.00
_cell.angle_beta   90.00
_cell.angle_gamma   90.00
#
_symmetry.space_group_name_H-M   'P 1'
#
loop_
_entity.id
_entity.type
_entity.pdbx_description
1 polymer ?
#
loop_
_entity_poly.entity_id
_entity_poly.type
_entity_poly.pdbx_seq_one_letter_code
_entity_poly.pdbx_strand_id
1 'polypeptide(L)'
;MQIKINFLCRDSILAAPIVLDLALFSDFAHRAGMKGIQEWLSFYYKSPMTAPGLEPEHDLFIQQTKLKNTLRHLMGEDQITHLGLEYYA
;
A
#
# COMPACT_ATOMS: atom_id res chain seq x y z
N MET A 1 25.65 0.16 -17.36
CA MET A 1 24.90 -1.10 -17.16
C MET A 1 23.55 -0.97 -17.86
N GLN A 2 23.10 -1.97 -18.63
CA GLN A 2 21.81 -1.97 -19.33
C GLN A 2 20.95 -3.14 -18.86
N ILE A 3 19.68 -2.87 -18.55
CA ILE A 3 18.68 -3.87 -18.21
C ILE A 3 17.55 -3.77 -19.24
N LYS A 4 17.17 -4.90 -19.85
CA LYS A 4 16.03 -5.00 -20.79
C LYS A 4 15.01 -5.95 -20.19
N ILE A 5 13.76 -5.51 -20.10
CA ILE A 5 12.67 -6.28 -19.49
C ILE A 5 11.58 -6.48 -20.54
N ASN A 6 11.17 -7.73 -20.74
CA ASN A 6 9.99 -8.08 -21.52
C ASN A 6 8.95 -8.68 -20.57
N PHE A 7 7.85 -7.97 -20.35
CA PHE A 7 6.80 -8.38 -19.42
C PHE A 7 5.54 -8.75 -20.22
N LEU A 8 5.26 -10.06 -20.31
CA LEU A 8 4.09 -10.59 -21.00
C LEU A 8 2.94 -10.74 -20.01
N CYS A 9 1.85 -10.04 -20.27
CA CYS A 9 0.74 -9.95 -19.32
C CYS A 9 -0.62 -10.06 -19.99
N ARG A 10 -1.61 -10.43 -19.19
CA ARG A 10 -3.02 -10.25 -19.52
C ARG A 10 -3.58 -9.22 -18.56
N ASP A 11 -3.85 -8.02 -19.06
CA ASP A 11 -4.21 -6.86 -18.24
C ASP A 11 -5.37 -7.16 -17.30
N SER A 12 -6.43 -7.81 -17.79
CA SER A 12 -7.59 -8.16 -16.97
C SER A 12 -7.26 -9.16 -15.85
N ILE A 13 -6.33 -10.09 -16.08
CA ILE A 13 -5.91 -11.06 -15.05
C ILE A 13 -5.09 -10.37 -13.97
N LEU A 14 -4.26 -9.40 -14.33
CA LEU A 14 -3.50 -8.61 -13.36
C LEU A 14 -4.38 -7.61 -12.61
N ALA A 15 -5.36 -7.00 -13.29
CA ALA A 15 -6.23 -5.98 -12.70
C ALA A 15 -7.31 -6.56 -11.77
N ALA A 16 -7.87 -7.73 -12.09
CA ALA A 16 -8.93 -8.35 -11.30
C ALA A 16 -8.60 -8.50 -9.79
N PRO A 17 -7.44 -9.07 -9.38
CA PRO A 17 -7.09 -9.17 -7.96
C PRO A 17 -6.87 -7.79 -7.32
N ILE A 18 -6.29 -6.82 -8.04
CA ILE A 18 -6.08 -5.46 -7.54
C ILE A 18 -7.44 -4.81 -7.20
N VAL A 19 -8.43 -4.95 -8.08
CA VAL A 19 -9.76 -4.40 -7.86
C VAL A 19 -10.47 -5.10 -6.69
N LEU A 20 -10.29 -6.41 -6.54
CA LEU A 20 -10.82 -7.16 -5.40
C LEU A 20 -10.23 -6.66 -4.08
N ASP A 21 -8.90 -6.52 -4.01
CA ASP A 21 -8.21 -6.01 -2.83
C ASP A 21 -8.70 -4.61 -2.47
N LEU A 22 -8.82 -3.71 -3.47
CA LEU A 22 -9.34 -2.36 -3.26
C LEU A 22 -10.77 -2.36 -2.72
N ALA A 23 -11.65 -3.24 -3.22
CA ALA A 23 -13.01 -3.35 -2.72
C ALA A 23 -13.04 -3.82 -1.26
N LEU A 24 -12.26 -4.85 -0.92
CA LEU A 24 -12.15 -5.38 0.43
C LEU A 24 -11.58 -4.35 1.41
N PHE A 25 -10.49 -3.68 1.04
CA PHE A 25 -9.87 -2.68 1.90
C PHE A 25 -10.70 -1.40 2.04
N SER A 26 -11.45 -1.00 1.00
CA SER A 26 -12.36 0.14 1.10
C SER A 26 -13.51 -0.12 2.08
N ASP A 27 -14.10 -1.32 2.04
CA ASP A 27 -15.11 -1.74 3.01
C ASP A 27 -14.53 -1.83 4.43
N PHE A 28 -13.33 -2.39 4.57
CA PHE A 28 -12.62 -2.42 5.85
C PHE A 28 -12.35 -1.01 6.41
N ALA A 29 -11.83 -0.09 5.60
CA ALA A 29 -11.58 1.30 5.99
C ALA A 29 -12.87 1.97 6.48
N HIS A 30 -13.98 1.74 5.78
CA HIS A 30 -15.29 2.25 6.16
C HIS A 30 -15.73 1.72 7.54
N ARG A 31 -15.60 0.40 7.78
CA ARG A 31 -15.93 -0.22 9.08
C ARG A 31 -15.00 0.22 10.21
N ALA A 32 -13.74 0.52 9.90
CA ALA A 32 -12.77 1.10 10.83
C ALA A 32 -13.00 2.60 11.10
N GLY A 33 -14.02 3.22 10.49
CA GLY A 33 -14.35 4.63 10.68
C GLY A 33 -13.41 5.60 9.97
N MET A 34 -12.53 5.11 9.08
CA MET A 34 -11.61 5.94 8.30
C MET A 34 -12.37 6.74 7.24
N LYS A 35 -11.98 8.00 7.04
CA LYS A 35 -12.63 8.93 6.10
C LYS A 35 -11.59 9.73 5.33
N GLY A 36 -12.02 10.32 4.21
CA GLY A 36 -11.15 11.13 3.36
C GLY A 36 -10.15 10.28 2.56
N ILE A 37 -9.04 10.90 2.18
CA ILE A 37 -8.02 10.29 1.33
C ILE A 37 -7.36 9.12 2.07
N GLN A 38 -7.46 7.93 1.49
CA GLN A 38 -6.85 6.71 2.03
C GLN A 38 -5.46 6.51 1.43
N GLU A 39 -4.46 7.29 1.87
CA GLU A 39 -3.10 7.25 1.30
C GLU A 39 -2.42 5.87 1.40
N TRP A 40 -2.80 5.04 2.38
CA TRP A 40 -2.27 3.69 2.55
C TRP A 40 -2.69 2.71 1.45
N LEU A 41 -3.71 3.04 0.65
CA LEU A 41 -4.11 2.28 -0.54
C LEU A 41 -3.30 2.66 -1.80
N SER A 42 -2.37 3.61 -1.69
CA SER A 42 -1.51 4.07 -2.80
C SER A 42 -0.76 2.95 -3.52
N PHE A 43 -0.46 1.84 -2.82
CA PHE A 43 0.15 0.63 -3.39
C PHE A 43 -0.57 0.10 -4.64
N TYR A 44 -1.89 0.30 -4.74
CA TYR A 44 -2.72 -0.21 -5.83
C TYR A 44 -2.98 0.81 -6.95
N TYR A 45 -2.49 2.05 -6.81
CA TYR A 45 -2.78 3.13 -7.75
C TYR A 45 -1.53 3.65 -8.45
N LYS A 46 -1.63 3.83 -9.77
CA LYS A 46 -0.58 4.48 -10.56
C LYS A 46 -0.37 5.95 -10.18
N SER A 47 -1.44 6.65 -9.81
CA SER A 47 -1.44 8.06 -9.45
C SER A 47 -2.20 8.24 -8.14
N PRO A 48 -1.56 7.98 -6.99
CA PRO A 48 -2.24 8.05 -5.70
C PRO A 48 -2.62 9.50 -5.38
N MET A 49 -3.78 9.66 -4.72
CA MET A 49 -4.22 10.96 -4.22
C MET A 49 -3.50 11.26 -2.90
N THR A 50 -3.13 12.51 -2.70
CA THR A 50 -2.49 13.00 -1.48
C THR A 50 -3.17 14.27 -0.99
N ALA A 51 -2.89 14.65 0.27
CA ALA A 51 -3.28 15.95 0.78
C ALA A 51 -2.63 17.11 -0.02
N PRO A 52 -3.27 18.30 -0.08
CA PRO A 52 -2.68 19.45 -0.75
C PRO A 52 -1.28 19.80 -0.23
N GLY A 53 -0.32 19.96 -1.14
CA GLY A 53 1.08 20.28 -0.80
C GLY A 53 1.94 19.06 -0.45
N LEU A 54 1.39 17.84 -0.46
CA LEU A 54 2.14 16.60 -0.27
C LEU A 54 2.42 15.91 -1.61
N GLU A 55 3.68 15.59 -1.86
CA GLU A 55 4.09 14.82 -3.04
C GLU A 55 3.63 13.36 -2.94
N PRO A 56 3.08 12.77 -4.02
CA PRO A 56 2.70 11.36 -4.05
C PRO A 56 3.92 10.46 -3.98
N GLU A 57 3.87 9.48 -3.07
CA GLU A 57 4.86 8.40 -3.01
C GLU A 57 4.64 7.43 -4.16
N HIS A 58 5.70 7.05 -4.86
CA HIS A 58 5.67 6.11 -5.99
C HIS A 58 6.63 4.92 -5.82
N ASP A 59 7.40 4.87 -4.74
CA ASP A 59 8.16 3.68 -4.36
C ASP A 59 7.22 2.60 -3.83
N LEU A 60 7.10 1.51 -4.59
CA LEU A 60 6.21 0.38 -4.30
C LEU A 60 6.50 -0.27 -2.93
N PHE A 61 7.76 -0.29 -2.49
CA PHE A 61 8.13 -0.88 -1.20
C PHE A 61 7.74 0.02 -0.03
N ILE A 62 7.91 1.34 -0.18
CA ILE A 62 7.45 2.31 0.82
C ILE A 62 5.91 2.27 0.92
N GLN A 63 5.21 2.23 -0.22
CA GLN A 63 3.75 2.07 -0.24
C GLN A 63 3.30 0.75 0.42
N GLN A 64 4.03 -0.36 0.19
CA GLN A 64 3.73 -1.62 0.86
C GLN A 64 3.93 -1.54 2.38
N THR A 65 4.99 -0.86 2.84
CA THR A 65 5.21 -0.64 4.27
C THR A 65 4.11 0.23 4.87
N LYS A 66 3.65 1.29 4.17
CA LYS A 66 2.50 2.10 4.58
C LYS A 66 1.23 1.25 4.74
N LEU A 67 0.94 0.38 3.76
CA LEU A 67 -0.18 -0.57 3.81
C LEU A 67 -0.09 -1.46 5.05
N LYS A 68 1.04 -2.13 5.27
CA LYS A 68 1.26 -3.05 6.40
C LYS A 68 1.16 -2.34 7.75
N ASN A 69 1.82 -1.20 7.90
CA ASN A 69 1.82 -0.46 9.17
C ASN A 69 0.46 0.17 9.48
N THR A 70 -0.35 0.51 8.48
CA THR A 70 -1.73 0.94 8.71
C THR A 70 -2.58 -0.21 9.27
N LEU A 71 -2.47 -1.41 8.70
CA LEU A 71 -3.18 -2.58 9.21
C LEU A 71 -2.74 -2.95 10.63
N ARG A 72 -1.43 -2.93 10.92
CA ARG A 72 -0.90 -3.18 12.27
C ARG A 72 -1.41 -2.15 13.26
N HIS A 73 -1.37 -0.87 12.90
CA HIS A 73 -1.92 0.19 13.75
C HIS A 73 -3.40 -0.03 14.07
N LEU A 74 -4.21 -0.43 13.09
CA LEU A 74 -5.64 -0.73 13.29
C LEU A 74 -5.88 -1.98 14.16
N MET A 75 -4.91 -2.90 14.22
CA MET A 75 -4.93 -4.06 15.12
C MET A 75 -4.38 -3.75 16.53
N GLY A 76 -3.88 -2.54 16.79
CA GLY A 76 -3.20 -2.21 18.05
C GLY A 76 -1.80 -2.80 18.16
N GLU A 77 -1.20 -3.17 17.04
CA GLU A 77 0.14 -3.77 16.93
C GLU A 77 1.20 -2.71 16.64
N ASP A 78 2.43 -2.94 17.10
CA ASP A 78 3.57 -2.07 16.82
C ASP A 78 3.91 -2.02 15.33
N GLN A 79 4.40 -0.89 14.85
CA GLN A 79 4.77 -0.72 13.45
C GLN A 79 6.04 -1.52 13.11
N ILE A 80 6.10 -2.04 11.88
CA ILE A 80 7.32 -2.68 11.37
C ILE A 80 8.37 -1.60 11.16
N THR A 81 9.50 -1.78 11.82
CA THR A 81 10.73 -1.00 11.58
C THR A 81 11.78 -1.89 10.94
N HIS A 82 12.71 -1.29 10.20
CA HIS A 82 13.87 -1.99 9.65
C HIS A 82 15.13 -1.78 10.51
N LEU A 83 14.96 -1.41 11.79
CA LEU A 83 16.08 -1.15 12.69
C LEU A 83 16.82 -2.44 13.06
N GLY A 84 16.12 -3.58 13.07
CA GLY A 84 16.71 -4.91 13.27
C GLY A 84 17.25 -5.21 14.68
N LEU A 85 17.13 -4.25 15.60
CA LEU A 85 17.57 -4.41 17.00
C LEU A 85 16.64 -5.35 17.80
N GLU A 86 15.41 -5.54 17.33
CA GLU A 86 14.37 -6.35 17.97
C GLU A 86 14.64 -7.86 17.91
N TYR A 87 15.51 -8.33 16.99
CA TYR A 87 15.84 -9.75 16.84
C TYR A 87 16.89 -10.28 17.81
N TYR A 88 17.59 -9.38 18.52
CA TYR A 88 18.74 -9.70 19.37
C TYR A 88 18.47 -9.47 20.86
N ALA A 89 17.20 -9.29 21.24
CA ALA A 89 16.77 -9.16 22.63
C ALA A 89 16.70 -10.50 23.36
#